data_AF-A0A7X6TJW0-F1
#
_entry.id   AF-A0A7X6TJW0-F1
#
_cell.length_a   1.000
_cell.length_b   1.000
_cell.length_c   1.000
_cell.angle_alpha   90.00
_cell.angle_beta   90.00
_cell.angle_gamma   90.00
#
_symmetry.space_group_name_H-M   'P 1'
#
loop_
_entity.id
_entity.type
_entity.pdbx_description
1 polymer ?
#
loop_
_entity_poly.entity_id
_entity_poly.type
_entity_poly.pdbx_seq_one_letter_code
_entity_poly.pdbx_strand_id
1 'polypeptide(L)'
;MNTILLVMVSLAFVFAGWHQLVWDPAAGGTAPMELLSAAIIEAASGAVTLAIGLVGVMTLFLGLMKVAEAGGLLRLLARLIRPLMVRLFPDVPADHPAMGAMILNLSANALGLGNAATPFGIRAMQELDKLNSQPGTATNAMVLFLAINTSSVTLLPTGVIALRAAAGSADPAAILPTT
;
A
#
# COMPACT_ATOMS: atom_id res chain seq x y z
N MET A 1 -16.50 -11.23 7.46
CA MET A 1 -16.00 -11.41 6.08
C MET A 1 -16.36 -10.15 5.30
N ASN A 2 -15.38 -9.50 4.66
CA ASN A 2 -15.63 -8.30 3.87
C ASN A 2 -16.66 -8.62 2.77
N THR A 3 -17.70 -7.81 2.58
CA THR A 3 -18.75 -8.04 1.57
C THR A 3 -18.16 -8.11 0.17
N ILE A 4 -17.11 -7.34 -0.10
CA ILE A 4 -16.36 -7.37 -1.36
C ILE A 4 -15.74 -8.75 -1.61
N LEU A 5 -15.14 -9.36 -0.59
CA LEU A 5 -14.53 -10.68 -0.71
C LEU A 5 -15.59 -11.75 -0.98
N LEU A 6 -16.73 -11.68 -0.28
CA LEU A 6 -17.86 -12.58 -0.51
C LEU A 6 -18.37 -12.46 -1.96
N VAL A 7 -18.53 -11.24 -2.46
CA VAL A 7 -18.98 -10.99 -3.85
C VAL A 7 -18.00 -11.57 -4.86
N MET A 8 -16.69 -11.33 -4.68
CA MET A 8 -15.65 -11.84 -5.58
C MET A 8 -15.63 -13.38 -5.63
N VAL A 9 -15.67 -14.04 -4.48
CA VAL A 9 -15.70 -15.52 -4.38
C VAL A 9 -16.98 -16.07 -5.01
N SER A 10 -18.13 -15.44 -4.72
CA SER A 10 -19.42 -15.86 -5.27
C SER A 10 -19.47 -15.74 -6.79
N LEU A 11 -18.93 -14.64 -7.34
CA LEU A 11 -18.84 -14.45 -8.79
C LEU A 11 -17.96 -15.52 -9.46
N ALA A 12 -16.79 -15.82 -8.88
CA ALA A 12 -15.90 -16.86 -9.40
C ALA A 12 -16.58 -18.24 -9.39
N PHE A 13 -17.31 -18.56 -8.31
CA PHE A 13 -18.06 -19.82 -8.20
C PHE A 13 -19.22 -19.91 -9.19
N VAL A 14 -20.02 -18.84 -9.33
CA VAL A 14 -21.14 -18.78 -10.30
C VAL A 14 -20.61 -18.89 -11.73
N PHE A 15 -19.51 -18.21 -12.04
CA PHE A 15 -18.88 -18.25 -13.35
C PHE A 15 -18.37 -19.66 -13.70
N ALA A 16 -17.63 -20.29 -12.78
CA ALA A 16 -17.15 -21.66 -12.97
C ALA A 16 -18.32 -22.66 -13.05
N GLY A 17 -19.35 -22.48 -12.22
CA GLY A 17 -20.57 -23.30 -12.24
C GLY A 17 -21.35 -23.17 -13.55
N TRP A 18 -21.49 -21.96 -14.09
CA TRP A 18 -22.09 -21.73 -15.40
C TRP A 18 -21.31 -22.45 -16.50
N HIS A 19 -19.98 -22.28 -16.52
CA HIS A 19 -19.12 -22.97 -17.48
C HIS A 19 -19.16 -24.49 -17.32
N GLN A 20 -19.31 -25.01 -16.09
CA GLN A 20 -19.45 -26.44 -15.83
C GLN A 20 -20.71 -27.04 -16.45
N LEU A 21 -21.82 -26.29 -16.49
CA LEU A 21 -23.08 -26.75 -17.07
C LEU A 21 -23.03 -26.81 -18.61
N VAL A 22 -22.22 -25.96 -19.24
CA VAL A 22 -22.05 -25.90 -20.70
C VAL A 22 -20.83 -26.71 -21.15
N TRP A 23 -20.06 -27.27 -20.21
CA TRP A 23 -18.84 -28.00 -20.50
C TRP A 23 -19.14 -29.39 -21.08
N ASP A 24 -18.51 -29.69 -22.22
CA ASP A 24 -18.57 -31.00 -22.87
C ASP A 24 -17.35 -31.85 -22.45
N PRO A 25 -17.55 -32.95 -21.69
CA PRO A 25 -16.47 -33.85 -21.30
C PRO A 25 -15.76 -34.51 -22.51
N ALA A 26 -16.45 -34.64 -23.65
CA ALA A 26 -15.91 -35.29 -24.85
C ALA A 26 -14.93 -34.38 -25.63
N ALA A 27 -15.01 -33.06 -25.43
CA ALA A 27 -14.09 -32.09 -26.03
C ALA A 27 -12.66 -32.17 -25.46
N GLY A 28 -12.49 -32.87 -24.32
CA GLY A 28 -11.22 -32.97 -23.60
C GLY A 28 -10.90 -31.70 -22.78
N GLY A 29 -10.16 -31.88 -21.69
CA GLY A 29 -9.76 -30.81 -20.77
C GLY A 29 -10.19 -31.06 -19.31
N THR A 30 -9.75 -30.20 -18.40
CA THR A 30 -10.12 -30.24 -16.98
C THR A 30 -11.45 -29.52 -16.75
N ALA A 31 -12.26 -30.06 -15.85
CA ALA A 31 -13.58 -29.49 -15.56
C ALA A 31 -13.45 -28.07 -14.98
N PRO A 32 -14.29 -27.10 -15.38
CA PRO A 32 -14.24 -25.73 -14.84
C PRO A 32 -14.26 -25.63 -13.31
N MET A 33 -15.04 -26.47 -12.62
CA MET A 33 -15.07 -26.51 -11.15
C MET A 33 -13.81 -27.13 -10.53
N GLU A 34 -13.16 -28.06 -11.23
CA GLU A 34 -11.89 -28.63 -10.82
C GLU A 34 -10.76 -27.60 -10.97
N LEU A 35 -10.72 -26.87 -12.08
CA LEU A 35 -9.80 -25.75 -12.31
C LEU A 35 -9.93 -24.67 -11.24
N LEU A 36 -11.16 -24.27 -10.91
CA LEU A 36 -11.41 -23.32 -9.83
C LEU A 36 -10.88 -23.84 -8.49
N SER A 37 -11.15 -25.10 -8.15
CA SER A 37 -10.73 -25.70 -6.89
C SER A 37 -9.20 -25.77 -6.77
N ALA A 38 -8.52 -26.20 -7.85
CA ALA A 38 -7.07 -26.25 -7.92
C ALA A 38 -6.45 -24.85 -7.79
N ALA A 39 -6.98 -23.86 -8.52
CA ALA A 39 -6.48 -22.49 -8.51
C ALA A 39 -6.58 -21.84 -7.12
N ILE A 40 -7.65 -22.12 -6.36
CA ILE A 40 -7.80 -21.61 -4.99
C ILE A 40 -6.71 -22.18 -4.08
N ILE A 41 -6.44 -23.49 -4.14
CA ILE A 41 -5.40 -24.13 -3.32
C ILE A 41 -4.01 -23.62 -3.70
N GLU A 42 -3.74 -23.52 -5.00
CA GLU A 42 -2.45 -23.03 -5.51
C GLU A 42 -2.21 -21.57 -5.14
N ALA A 43 -3.22 -20.70 -5.28
CA ALA A 43 -3.13 -19.31 -4.85
C ALA A 43 -2.90 -19.18 -3.34
N ALA A 44 -3.58 -20.00 -2.52
CA ALA A 44 -3.37 -20.02 -1.07
C ALA A 44 -1.95 -20.45 -0.69
N SER A 45 -1.43 -21.51 -1.32
CA SER A 45 -0.07 -21.98 -1.10
C SER A 45 0.97 -20.95 -1.57
N GLY A 46 0.78 -20.38 -2.76
CA GLY A 46 1.65 -19.34 -3.30
C GLY A 46 1.71 -18.10 -2.41
N ALA A 47 0.59 -17.68 -1.82
CA ALA A 47 0.54 -16.58 -0.87
C ALA A 47 1.37 -16.86 0.40
N VAL A 48 1.33 -18.10 0.92
CA VAL A 48 2.12 -18.49 2.10
C VAL A 48 3.62 -18.50 1.77
N THR A 49 4.01 -19.10 0.65
CA THR A 49 5.41 -19.13 0.20
C THR A 49 5.96 -17.72 0.01
N LEU A 50 5.20 -16.84 -0.65
CA LEU A 50 5.54 -15.44 -0.81
C LEU A 50 5.68 -14.75 0.55
N ALA A 51 4.71 -14.92 1.45
CA ALA A 51 4.74 -14.30 2.77
C ALA A 51 5.99 -14.71 3.56
N ILE A 52 6.33 -16.00 3.60
CA ILE A 52 7.53 -16.51 4.28
C ILE A 52 8.80 -15.91 3.66
N GLY A 53 8.90 -15.86 2.32
CA GLY A 53 10.04 -15.25 1.62
C GLY A 53 10.18 -13.75 1.92
N LEU A 54 9.07 -13.02 1.99
CA LEU A 54 9.04 -11.59 2.29
C LEU A 54 9.40 -11.29 3.74
N VAL A 55 9.04 -12.14 4.71
CA VAL A 55 9.27 -11.88 6.15
C VAL A 55 10.73 -11.56 6.45
N GLY A 56 11.68 -12.35 5.95
CA GLY A 56 13.10 -12.15 6.23
C GLY A 56 13.63 -10.82 5.70
N VAL A 57 13.41 -10.56 4.42
CA VAL A 57 13.86 -9.33 3.74
C VAL A 57 13.17 -8.10 4.32
N MET A 58 11.85 -8.17 4.58
CA MET A 58 11.11 -7.05 5.16
C MET A 58 11.52 -6.75 6.59
N THR A 59 11.79 -7.77 7.41
CA THR A 59 12.29 -7.57 8.78
C THR A 59 13.62 -6.81 8.79
N LEU A 60 14.54 -7.15 7.89
CA LEU A 60 15.82 -6.45 7.75
C LEU A 60 15.62 -4.98 7.37
N PHE A 61 14.89 -4.71 6.29
CA PHE A 61 14.70 -3.34 5.80
C PHE A 61 13.89 -2.49 6.78
N LEU A 62 12.81 -3.01 7.35
CA LEU A 62 12.03 -2.30 8.37
C LEU A 62 12.84 -2.06 9.64
N GLY A 63 13.65 -3.03 10.07
CA GLY A 63 14.57 -2.88 11.19
C GLY A 63 15.59 -1.76 10.95
N LEU A 64 16.24 -1.74 9.78
CA LEU A 64 17.15 -0.66 9.39
C LEU A 64 16.45 0.70 9.39
N MET A 65 15.25 0.78 8.82
CA MET A 65 14.48 2.02 8.79
C MET A 65 14.07 2.48 10.19
N LYS A 66 13.77 1.56 11.12
CA LYS A 66 13.51 1.89 12.53
C LYS A 66 14.74 2.48 13.24
N VAL A 67 15.94 1.97 12.93
CA VAL A 67 17.20 2.57 13.43
C VAL A 67 17.40 3.97 12.86
N ALA A 68 17.14 4.17 11.56
CA ALA A 68 17.24 5.49 10.92
C ALA A 68 16.22 6.50 11.48
N GLU A 69 14.99 6.05 11.76
CA GLU A 69 13.95 6.83 12.45
C GLU A 69 14.44 7.27 13.84
N ALA A 70 14.97 6.34 14.64
CA ALA A 70 15.53 6.63 15.96
C ALA A 70 16.74 7.58 15.89
N GLY A 71 17.53 7.48 14.82
CA GLY A 71 18.64 8.39 14.50
C GLY A 71 18.21 9.80 14.06
N GLY A 72 16.90 10.06 13.93
CA GLY A 72 16.37 11.38 13.60
C GLY A 72 16.24 11.66 12.09
N LEU A 73 16.44 10.66 11.22
CA LEU A 73 16.30 10.83 9.76
C LEU A 73 14.90 11.33 9.39
N LEU A 74 13.86 10.81 10.06
CA LEU A 74 12.47 11.24 9.86
C LEU A 74 12.29 12.72 10.18
N ARG A 75 12.94 13.24 11.24
CA ARG A 75 12.87 14.65 11.63
C ARG A 75 13.61 15.55 10.63
N LEU A 76 14.73 15.06 10.08
CA LEU A 76 15.48 15.76 9.05
C LEU A 76 14.66 15.90 7.76
N LEU A 77 14.09 14.80 7.27
CA LEU A 77 13.20 14.81 6.11
C LEU A 77 11.97 15.69 6.34
N ALA A 78 11.38 15.61 7.53
CA ALA A 78 10.25 16.45 7.89
C ALA A 78 10.58 17.95 7.76
N ARG A 79 11.79 18.37 8.20
CA ARG A 79 12.25 19.76 8.04
C ARG A 79 12.49 20.13 6.59
N LEU A 80 13.00 19.21 5.78
CA LEU A 80 13.29 19.43 4.36
C LEU A 80 12.02 19.54 3.51
N ILE A 81 11.00 18.75 3.86
CA ILE A 81 9.71 18.71 3.16
C ILE A 81 8.76 19.83 3.61
N ARG A 82 8.89 20.31 4.85
CA ARG A 82 8.05 21.39 5.42
C ARG A 82 7.83 22.60 4.47
N PRO A 83 8.87 23.22 3.87
CA PRO A 83 8.66 24.38 2.99
C PRO A 83 7.80 24.07 1.76
N LEU A 84 7.94 22.86 1.19
CA LEU A 84 7.12 22.41 0.08
C LEU A 84 5.67 22.22 0.51
N MET A 85 5.45 21.59 1.67
CA MET A 85 4.11 21.32 2.20
C MET A 85 3.36 22.61 2.55
N VAL A 86 4.00 23.59 3.18
CA VAL A 86 3.38 24.88 3.48
C VAL A 86 2.95 25.61 2.19
N ARG A 87 3.69 25.42 1.09
CA ARG A 87 3.35 26.00 -0.21
C ARG A 87 2.23 25.23 -0.93
N LEU A 88 2.19 23.91 -0.80
CA LEU A 88 1.15 23.06 -1.41
C LEU A 88 -0.19 23.14 -0.68
N PHE A 89 -0.18 23.40 0.62
CA PHE A 89 -1.36 23.44 1.48
C PHE A 89 -1.54 24.84 2.09
N PRO A 90 -1.83 25.88 1.28
CA PRO A 90 -1.97 27.25 1.77
C PRO A 90 -3.14 27.42 2.75
N ASP A 91 -4.18 26.59 2.62
CA ASP A 91 -5.37 26.62 3.47
C ASP A 91 -5.15 25.98 4.86
N VAL A 92 -3.98 25.36 5.09
CA VAL A 92 -3.64 24.69 6.34
C VAL A 92 -2.58 25.52 7.08
N PRO A 93 -2.86 26.05 8.29
CA PRO A 93 -1.88 26.83 9.03
C PRO A 93 -0.59 26.02 9.29
N ALA A 94 0.57 26.67 9.13
CA ALA A 94 1.87 26.00 9.18
C ALA A 94 2.21 25.36 10.54
N ASP A 95 1.56 25.82 11.62
CA ASP A 95 1.71 25.31 12.98
C ASP A 95 0.52 24.44 13.42
N HIS A 96 -0.43 24.17 12.51
CA HIS A 96 -1.56 23.29 12.79
C HIS A 96 -1.09 21.82 12.89
N PRO A 97 -1.66 21.00 13.81
CA PRO A 97 -1.32 19.58 13.93
C PRO A 97 -1.45 18.77 12.63
N ALA A 98 -2.37 19.17 11.75
CA ALA A 98 -2.53 18.58 10.41
C ALA A 98 -1.24 18.65 9.60
N MET A 99 -0.54 19.79 9.61
CA MET A 99 0.69 19.99 8.86
C MET A 99 1.78 19.02 9.32
N GLY A 100 1.94 18.87 10.64
CA GLY A 100 2.89 17.92 11.22
C GLY A 100 2.57 16.47 10.86
N ALA A 101 1.30 16.06 10.95
CA ALA A 101 0.87 14.71 10.62
C ALA A 101 1.06 14.39 9.12
N MET A 102 0.74 15.32 8.22
CA MET A 102 0.96 15.17 6.78
C MET A 102 2.44 15.02 6.45
N ILE A 103 3.30 15.86 7.04
CA ILE A 103 4.75 15.80 6.84
C ILE A 103 5.32 14.46 7.31
N LEU A 104 4.87 13.97 8.48
CA LEU A 104 5.31 12.67 9.02
C LEU A 104 4.85 11.51 8.15
N ASN A 105 3.61 11.54 7.66
CA ASN A 105 3.09 10.55 6.71
C ASN A 105 3.92 10.51 5.42
N LEU A 106 4.17 11.66 4.80
CA LEU A 106 4.94 11.74 3.56
C LEU A 106 6.39 11.32 3.77
N SER A 107 7.00 11.71 4.89
CA SER A 107 8.38 11.32 5.24
C SER A 107 8.49 9.81 5.50
N ALA A 108 7.49 9.21 6.16
CA ALA A 108 7.44 7.76 6.35
C ALA A 108 7.25 7.00 5.03
N ASN A 109 6.36 7.47 4.16
CA ASN A 109 6.18 6.92 2.81
C ASN A 109 7.44 7.05 1.95
N ALA A 110 8.14 8.18 2.02
CA ALA A 110 9.40 8.40 1.30
C ALA A 110 10.48 7.39 1.72
N LEU A 111 10.53 7.02 3.00
CA LEU A 111 11.47 6.04 3.56
C LEU A 111 11.03 4.57 3.38
N GLY A 112 9.88 4.32 2.74
CA GLY A 112 9.34 2.96 2.63
C GLY A 112 8.83 2.37 3.96
N LEU A 113 8.58 3.22 4.96
CA LEU A 113 7.98 2.87 6.25
C LEU A 113 6.44 2.82 6.16
N GLY A 114 5.89 2.13 5.15
CA GLY A 114 4.44 2.15 4.86
C GLY A 114 3.56 1.79 6.06
N ASN A 115 4.00 0.86 6.91
CA ASN A 115 3.28 0.47 8.14
C ASN A 115 3.18 1.61 9.18
N ALA A 116 4.15 2.53 9.19
CA ALA A 116 4.11 3.72 10.04
C ALA A 116 3.42 4.90 9.35
N ALA A 117 3.39 4.95 8.02
CA ALA A 117 2.78 6.04 7.28
C ALA A 117 1.25 6.08 7.42
N THR A 118 0.58 4.92 7.42
CA THR A 118 -0.89 4.81 7.53
C THR A 118 -1.48 5.48 8.78
N PRO A 119 -0.98 5.25 10.02
CA PRO A 119 -1.52 5.92 11.21
C PRO A 119 -1.29 7.44 11.18
N PHE A 120 -0.18 7.92 10.60
CA PHE A 120 0.03 9.36 10.41
C PHE A 120 -0.92 9.95 9.35
N GLY A 121 -1.22 9.21 8.30
CA GLY A 121 -2.15 9.62 7.25
C GLY A 121 -3.59 9.74 7.78
N ILE A 122 -4.05 8.76 8.56
CA ILE A 122 -5.37 8.82 9.22
C ILE A 122 -5.43 10.03 10.17
N ARG A 123 -4.39 10.24 10.99
CA ARG A 123 -4.32 11.40 11.87
C ARG A 123 -4.32 12.72 11.11
N ALA A 124 -3.61 12.79 9.99
CA ALA A 124 -3.62 13.98 9.12
C ALA A 124 -5.03 14.26 8.59
N MET A 125 -5.74 13.25 8.10
CA MET A 125 -7.12 13.40 7.63
C MET A 125 -8.07 13.86 8.73
N GLN A 126 -7.94 13.30 9.94
CA GLN A 126 -8.72 13.74 11.11
C GLN A 126 -8.45 15.20 11.49
N GLU A 127 -7.19 15.64 11.47
CA GLU A 127 -6.83 17.02 11.76
C GLU A 127 -7.23 17.98 10.63
N LEU A 128 -7.18 17.55 9.37
CA LEU A 128 -7.69 18.34 8.24
C LEU A 128 -9.20 18.49 8.30
N ASP A 129 -9.93 17.46 8.72
CA ASP A 129 -11.39 17.52 8.87
C ASP A 129 -11.83 18.46 10.00
N LYS A 130 -11.00 18.72 11.01
CA LYS A 130 -11.28 19.77 12.02
C LYS A 130 -11.28 21.18 11.43
N LEU A 131 -10.54 21.40 10.33
CA LEU A 131 -10.54 22.67 9.59
C LEU A 131 -11.67 22.72 8.55
N ASN A 132 -12.40 21.63 8.36
CA ASN A 132 -13.46 21.52 7.39
C ASN A 132 -14.72 22.24 7.86
N SER A 133 -15.15 23.24 7.10
CA SER A 133 -16.40 23.97 7.37
C SER A 133 -17.65 23.15 7.02
N GLN A 134 -17.52 22.06 6.25
CA GLN A 134 -18.62 21.21 5.81
C GLN A 134 -18.32 19.72 6.07
N PRO A 135 -18.57 19.23 7.31
CA PRO A 135 -18.34 17.84 7.67
C PRO A 135 -19.03 16.86 6.69
N GLY A 136 -18.31 15.80 6.31
CA GLY A 136 -18.79 14.80 5.34
C GLY A 136 -18.49 15.14 3.87
N THR A 137 -18.00 16.34 3.56
CA THR A 137 -17.48 16.70 2.23
C THR A 137 -15.98 16.95 2.30
N ALA A 138 -15.19 16.27 1.45
CA ALA A 138 -13.74 16.43 1.47
C ALA A 138 -13.31 17.83 0.99
N THR A 139 -12.41 18.48 1.72
CA THR A 139 -11.80 19.76 1.32
C THR A 139 -10.72 19.55 0.26
N ASN A 140 -10.34 20.63 -0.45
CA ASN A 140 -9.23 20.60 -1.41
C ASN A 140 -7.92 20.07 -0.79
N ALA A 141 -7.64 20.45 0.46
CA ALA A 141 -6.48 19.95 1.20
C ALA A 141 -6.57 18.43 1.43
N MET A 142 -7.73 17.91 1.84
CA MET A 142 -7.92 16.46 2.01
C MET A 142 -7.76 15.70 0.69
N VAL A 143 -8.33 16.22 -0.40
CA VAL A 143 -8.22 15.60 -1.73
C VAL A 143 -6.78 15.63 -2.25
N LEU A 144 -6.08 16.76 -2.12
CA LEU A 144 -4.68 16.89 -2.53
C LEU A 144 -3.77 15.95 -1.73
N PHE A 145 -3.95 15.90 -0.40
CA PHE A 145 -3.17 15.00 0.46
C PHE A 145 -3.37 13.53 0.10
N LEU A 146 -4.62 13.14 -0.21
CA LEU A 146 -4.93 11.81 -0.70
C LEU A 146 -4.26 11.54 -2.06
N ALA A 147 -4.36 12.47 -3.02
CA ALA A 147 -3.75 12.33 -4.33
C ALA A 147 -2.22 12.15 -4.26
N ILE A 148 -1.55 12.91 -3.39
CA ILE A 148 -0.11 12.75 -3.13
C ILE A 148 0.18 11.35 -2.55
N ASN A 149 -0.60 10.88 -1.59
CA ASN A 149 -0.43 9.53 -1.02
C ASN A 149 -0.68 8.43 -2.07
N THR A 150 -1.67 8.61 -2.96
CA THR A 150 -1.94 7.66 -4.06
C THR A 150 -0.78 7.60 -5.05
N SER A 151 -0.11 8.72 -5.33
CA SER A 151 1.07 8.74 -6.19
C SER A 151 2.28 7.97 -5.63
N SER A 152 2.24 7.54 -4.36
CA SER A 152 3.24 6.67 -3.72
C SER A 152 4.68 7.14 -3.94
N VAL A 153 4.96 8.43 -3.68
CA VAL A 153 6.33 8.97 -3.76
C VAL A 153 7.20 8.30 -2.69
N THR A 154 8.00 7.32 -3.11
CA THR A 154 8.85 6.51 -2.23
C THR A 154 10.29 6.58 -2.73
N LEU A 155 11.18 7.21 -1.96
CA LEU A 155 12.61 7.30 -2.29
C LEU A 155 13.33 5.96 -2.07
N LEU A 156 12.89 5.20 -1.07
CA LEU A 156 13.43 3.89 -0.74
C LEU A 156 12.37 2.80 -0.97
N PRO A 157 12.31 2.19 -2.17
CA PRO A 157 11.26 1.23 -2.54
C PRO A 157 11.48 -0.16 -1.92
N THR A 158 11.72 -0.23 -0.60
CA THR A 158 12.07 -1.47 0.12
C THR A 158 11.05 -2.59 -0.05
N GLY A 159 9.75 -2.27 -0.11
CA GLY A 159 8.69 -3.24 -0.39
C GLY A 159 8.76 -3.81 -1.81
N VAL A 160 9.04 -2.97 -2.81
CA VAL A 160 9.20 -3.42 -4.20
C VAL A 160 10.47 -4.23 -4.35
N ILE A 161 11.57 -3.83 -3.70
CA ILE A 161 12.81 -4.62 -3.64
C ILE A 161 12.54 -6.00 -3.03
N ALA A 162 11.79 -6.07 -1.93
CA ALA A 162 11.44 -7.35 -1.29
C ALA A 162 10.58 -8.23 -2.21
N LEU A 163 9.58 -7.65 -2.89
CA LEU A 163 8.77 -8.37 -3.87
C LEU A 163 9.61 -8.88 -5.04
N ARG A 164 10.52 -8.06 -5.58
CA ARG A 164 11.43 -8.48 -6.65
C ARG A 164 12.35 -9.61 -6.18
N ALA A 165 12.86 -9.54 -4.96
CA ALA A 165 13.67 -10.61 -4.37
C ALA A 165 12.88 -11.91 -4.22
N ALA A 166 11.65 -11.83 -3.69
CA ALA A 166 10.75 -12.97 -3.54
C ALA A 166 10.33 -13.58 -4.90
N ALA A 167 10.26 -12.77 -5.95
CA ALA A 167 9.99 -13.20 -7.32
C ALA A 167 11.24 -13.73 -8.06
N GLY A 168 12.40 -13.83 -7.40
CA GLY A 168 13.63 -14.38 -7.99
C GLY A 168 14.42 -13.41 -8.87
N SER A 169 14.23 -12.09 -8.73
CA SER A 169 15.00 -11.09 -9.46
C SER A 169 16.50 -11.18 -9.15
N ALA A 170 17.34 -11.22 -10.18
CA ALA A 170 18.80 -11.28 -10.04
C ALA A 170 19.39 -10.03 -9.36
N ASP A 171 18.82 -8.85 -9.65
CA ASP A 171 19.12 -7.60 -8.95
C ASP A 171 17.83 -6.91 -8.49
N PRO A 172 17.32 -7.25 -7.29
CA PRO A 172 16.11 -6.66 -6.73
C PRO A 172 16.22 -5.15 -6.48
N ALA A 173 17.44 -4.62 -6.29
CA ALA A 173 17.69 -3.21 -5.95
C ALA A 173 17.91 -2.30 -7.16
N ALA A 174 18.03 -2.85 -8.38
CA ALA A 174 18.21 -2.09 -9.63
C ALA A 174 17.19 -0.96 -9.89
N ILE A 175 16.04 -0.97 -9.21
CA ILE A 175 15.00 0.08 -9.32
C ILE A 175 15.32 1.35 -8.52
N LEU A 176 16.26 1.28 -7.57
CA LEU A 176 16.63 2.40 -6.72
C LEU A 176 17.13 3.64 -7.50
N PRO A 177 17.99 3.54 -8.55
CA PRO A 177 18.42 4.71 -9.32
C PRO A 177 17.36 5.31 -10.27
N THR A 178 16.24 4.61 -10.50
CA THR A 178 15.15 5.08 -11.39
C THR A 178 13.95 5.64 -10.65
N THR A 179 13.97 5.63 -9.30
CA THR A 179 12.90 6.13 -8.42
C THR A 179 13.34 7.44 -7.77
#